data_AF-A0A1G2XNG4-F1
#
_entry.id   AF-A0A1G2XNG4-F1
#
_cell.length_a   1.000
_cell.length_b   1.000
_cell.length_c   1.000
_cell.angle_alpha   90.00
_cell.angle_beta   90.00
_cell.angle_gamma   90.00
#
_symmetry.space_group_name_H-M   'P 1'
#
loop_
_entity.id
_entity.type
_entity.pdbx_description
1 polymer ?
#
loop_
_entity_poly.entity_id
_entity_poly.type
_entity_poly.pdbx_seq_one_letter_code
_entity_poly.pdbx_strand_id
1 'polypeptide(L)'
;MMLRRSLVVVMLALAIAGNSFGAQVYTQWTGAINTDWSVAGNWDAGVPQTLHPVGGPKATNFGKAGFKGTASGSPFIGTGTTVSVDQIVVGGNGTALGGTLNVDGGTINVSEFVNIGNVGADVGVVNINSGSINCGARISNEGRFIVGLSGTGTLNINGGSLNLTTFLTIGDGSVATSNGLVNLNDGFIYASDLLMKRQNSLPTANMVIKDGILVLNNANDLTGKINGYISNGWISAFEGYTLHSAFDSEIGTTTVWAIPEPATMSLLGLGLLGLLKRRK
;
A
#
# COMPACT_ATOMS: atom_id res chain seq x y z
N MET A 1 35.24 -38.51 39.26
CA MET A 1 35.01 -37.04 39.23
C MET A 1 34.89 -36.46 37.81
N MET A 2 35.46 -37.08 36.77
CA MET A 2 35.36 -36.60 35.37
C MET A 2 33.96 -36.65 34.75
N LEU A 3 33.12 -37.64 35.10
CA LEU A 3 31.78 -37.80 34.50
C LEU A 3 30.85 -36.59 34.73
N ARG A 4 30.99 -35.89 35.87
CA ARG A 4 30.15 -34.72 36.20
C ARG A 4 30.52 -33.47 35.41
N ARG A 5 31.77 -33.36 34.93
CA ARG A 5 32.23 -32.21 34.15
C ARG A 5 31.78 -32.31 32.68
N SER A 6 31.80 -33.51 32.10
CA SER A 6 31.35 -33.73 30.72
C SER A 6 29.84 -33.55 30.55
N LEU A 7 29.03 -33.95 31.54
CA LEU A 7 27.58 -33.80 31.47
C LEU A 7 27.15 -32.32 31.48
N VAL A 8 27.82 -31.49 32.27
CA VAL A 8 27.54 -30.05 32.35
C VAL A 8 27.89 -29.35 31.05
N VAL A 9 29.00 -29.71 30.39
CA VAL A 9 29.40 -29.14 29.10
C VAL A 9 28.41 -29.52 27.99
N VAL A 10 27.92 -30.77 27.97
CA VAL A 10 26.92 -31.21 26.98
C VAL A 10 25.56 -30.54 27.20
N MET A 11 25.11 -30.39 28.45
CA MET A 11 23.87 -29.65 28.74
C MET A 11 23.99 -28.16 28.39
N LEU A 12 25.15 -27.54 28.63
CA LEU A 12 25.38 -26.14 28.27
C LEU A 12 25.41 -25.96 26.74
N ALA A 13 26.03 -26.89 26.00
CA ALA A 13 26.03 -26.88 24.54
C ALA A 13 24.62 -27.08 23.95
N LEU A 14 23.79 -27.94 24.55
CA LEU A 14 22.39 -28.13 24.16
C LEU A 14 21.52 -26.91 24.50
N ALA A 15 21.76 -26.24 25.63
CA ALA A 15 21.05 -25.02 26.00
C ALA A 15 21.41 -23.83 25.08
N ILE A 16 22.64 -23.77 24.57
CA ILE A 16 23.06 -22.76 23.59
C ILE A 16 22.51 -23.10 22.18
N ALA A 17 22.49 -24.38 21.80
CA ALA A 17 21.95 -24.83 20.51
C ALA A 17 20.41 -24.71 20.40
N GLY A 18 19.70 -24.66 21.53
CA GLY A 18 18.23 -24.48 21.58
C GLY A 18 17.75 -23.04 21.37
N ASN A 19 18.65 -22.05 21.35
CA ASN A 19 18.30 -20.64 21.17
C ASN A 19 18.66 -20.16 19.75
N SER A 20 18.11 -20.83 18.73
CA SER A 20 17.98 -20.17 17.43
C SER A 20 16.86 -19.14 17.55
N PHE A 21 17.20 -17.93 17.97
CA PHE A 21 16.32 -16.78 17.78
C PHE A 21 16.07 -16.69 16.27
N GLY A 22 14.86 -17.05 15.84
CA GLY A 22 14.48 -16.91 14.44
C GLY A 22 14.72 -15.46 14.02
N ALA A 23 15.58 -15.23 13.03
CA ALA A 23 15.80 -13.90 12.52
C ALA A 23 14.50 -13.34 11.93
N GLN A 24 14.40 -12.01 11.84
CA GLN A 24 13.40 -11.35 11.01
C GLN A 24 13.41 -11.99 9.61
N VAL A 25 12.37 -12.74 9.27
CA VAL A 25 12.27 -13.34 7.94
C VAL A 25 11.75 -12.25 7.02
N TYR A 26 12.67 -11.45 6.50
CA TYR A 26 12.41 -10.71 5.27
C TYR A 26 12.26 -11.76 4.18
N THR A 27 11.02 -12.09 3.86
CA THR A 27 10.74 -13.04 2.81
C THR A 27 10.58 -12.29 1.50
N GLN A 28 11.45 -12.59 0.55
CA GLN A 28 11.43 -12.00 -0.77
C GLN A 28 10.64 -12.87 -1.75
N TRP A 29 9.77 -12.23 -2.51
CA TRP A 29 9.13 -12.83 -3.66
C TRP A 29 10.17 -13.17 -4.74
N THR A 30 10.16 -14.42 -5.18
CA THR A 30 10.98 -14.94 -6.29
C THR A 30 10.13 -15.23 -7.52
N GLY A 31 8.87 -15.62 -7.33
CA GLY A 31 7.98 -16.06 -8.41
C GLY A 31 8.49 -17.30 -9.16
N ALA A 32 9.31 -18.13 -8.51
CA ALA A 32 10.03 -19.23 -9.16
C ALA A 32 9.14 -20.35 -9.70
N ILE A 33 7.92 -20.53 -9.15
CA ILE A 33 6.98 -21.58 -9.57
C ILE A 33 5.86 -20.98 -10.40
N ASN A 34 5.17 -19.96 -9.87
CA ASN A 34 4.06 -19.27 -10.54
C ASN A 34 3.81 -17.90 -9.88
N THR A 35 2.65 -17.28 -10.11
CA THR A 35 2.28 -15.98 -9.55
C THR A 35 1.44 -16.06 -8.26
N ASP A 36 1.08 -17.26 -7.78
CA ASP A 36 0.23 -17.41 -6.60
C ASP A 36 1.00 -17.14 -5.29
N TRP A 37 0.54 -16.15 -4.53
CA TRP A 37 1.14 -15.76 -3.24
C TRP A 37 1.27 -16.94 -2.27
N SER A 38 0.31 -17.86 -2.27
CA SER A 38 0.21 -18.93 -1.28
C SER A 38 1.19 -20.09 -1.51
N VAL A 39 1.87 -20.11 -2.67
CA VAL A 39 2.83 -21.15 -3.01
C VAL A 39 4.18 -20.85 -2.37
N ALA A 40 4.58 -21.67 -1.39
CA ALA A 40 5.82 -21.47 -0.62
C ALA A 40 7.09 -21.38 -1.47
N GLY A 41 7.16 -22.07 -2.60
CA GLY A 41 8.31 -22.02 -3.50
C GLY A 41 8.45 -20.72 -4.31
N ASN A 42 7.45 -19.83 -4.27
CA ASN A 42 7.58 -18.47 -4.82
C ASN A 42 8.25 -17.48 -3.85
N TRP A 43 8.71 -17.97 -2.71
CA TRP A 43 9.33 -17.18 -1.65
C TRP A 43 10.69 -17.78 -1.28
N ASP A 44 11.70 -16.93 -1.07
CA ASP A 44 13.05 -17.37 -0.69
C ASP A 44 13.13 -18.03 0.70
N ALA A 45 12.17 -17.71 1.57
CA ALA A 45 12.10 -18.20 2.95
C ALA A 45 10.70 -18.71 3.35
N GLY A 46 9.92 -19.20 2.37
CA GLY A 46 8.54 -19.67 2.57
C GLY A 46 7.51 -18.54 2.66
N VAL A 47 6.21 -18.87 2.64
CA VAL A 47 5.15 -17.83 2.60
C VAL A 47 5.23 -16.92 3.82
N PRO A 48 5.31 -15.58 3.67
CA PRO A 48 5.27 -14.66 4.79
C PRO A 48 3.88 -14.71 5.44
N GLN A 49 3.86 -14.78 6.78
CA GLN A 49 2.65 -14.88 7.59
C GLN A 49 2.64 -13.79 8.66
N THR A 50 1.47 -13.34 9.09
CA THR A 50 1.35 -12.60 10.35
C THR A 50 1.84 -13.46 11.49
N LEU A 51 2.90 -13.03 12.17
CA LEU A 51 3.48 -13.80 13.28
C LEU A 51 2.93 -13.37 14.65
N HIS A 52 2.01 -12.39 14.70
CA HIS A 52 1.58 -11.77 15.96
C HIS A 52 0.07 -11.59 16.13
N PRO A 53 -0.48 -11.91 17.31
CA PRO A 53 -1.83 -11.52 17.67
C PRO A 53 -1.91 -10.01 17.96
N VAL A 54 -3.04 -9.40 17.58
CA VAL A 54 -3.39 -8.00 17.89
C VAL A 54 -3.35 -7.77 19.41
N GLY A 55 -2.65 -6.73 19.87
CA GLY A 55 -2.51 -6.41 21.29
C GLY A 55 -1.42 -7.20 22.05
N GLY A 56 -0.68 -8.10 21.38
CA GLY A 56 0.48 -8.78 21.96
C GLY A 56 1.74 -7.90 22.01
N PRO A 57 2.72 -8.22 22.89
CA PRO A 57 3.98 -7.47 22.99
C PRO A 57 4.69 -7.40 21.63
N LYS A 58 5.33 -6.26 21.34
CA LYS A 58 6.12 -6.06 20.11
C LYS A 58 7.25 -7.09 20.07
N ALA A 59 7.08 -8.13 19.26
CA ALA A 59 8.11 -9.12 19.05
C ALA A 59 9.21 -8.58 18.12
N THR A 60 10.36 -9.26 18.11
CA THR A 60 11.49 -8.93 17.24
C THR A 60 11.36 -9.49 15.82
N ASN A 61 10.38 -10.37 15.57
CA ASN A 61 10.28 -11.14 14.32
C ASN A 61 9.00 -10.80 13.56
N PHE A 62 9.08 -10.11 12.43
CA PHE A 62 7.90 -9.72 11.65
C PHE A 62 7.83 -10.55 10.37
N GLY A 63 6.64 -11.01 10.00
CA GLY A 63 6.41 -11.53 8.66
C GLY A 63 6.44 -10.38 7.66
N LYS A 64 7.57 -10.20 6.99
CA LYS A 64 7.78 -9.09 6.06
C LYS A 64 7.87 -9.61 4.64
N ALA A 65 6.90 -9.23 3.80
CA ALA A 65 6.90 -9.54 2.38
C ALA A 65 7.63 -8.46 1.57
N GLY A 66 8.60 -8.87 0.76
CA GLY A 66 9.37 -8.00 -0.11
C GLY A 66 9.21 -8.31 -1.59
N PHE A 67 8.99 -7.28 -2.42
CA PHE A 67 8.86 -7.43 -3.87
C PHE A 67 9.99 -6.70 -4.59
N LYS A 68 10.76 -7.42 -5.41
CA LYS A 68 11.92 -6.91 -6.18
C LYS A 68 11.74 -7.12 -7.68
N GLY A 69 12.37 -6.28 -8.49
CA GLY A 69 12.26 -6.29 -9.95
C GLY A 69 12.89 -7.50 -10.65
N THR A 70 13.67 -8.31 -9.95
CA THR A 70 14.30 -9.52 -10.48
C THR A 70 13.44 -10.78 -10.37
N ALA A 71 12.23 -10.68 -9.79
CA ALA A 71 11.33 -11.82 -9.65
C ALA A 71 10.71 -12.21 -11.00
N SER A 72 10.44 -13.51 -11.18
CA SER A 72 9.70 -14.00 -12.34
C SER A 72 8.21 -13.72 -12.14
N GLY A 73 7.70 -12.67 -12.77
CA GLY A 73 6.31 -12.24 -12.64
C GLY A 73 6.01 -11.55 -11.31
N SER A 74 4.82 -10.98 -11.23
CA SER A 74 4.31 -10.29 -10.04
C SER A 74 3.38 -11.21 -9.23
N PRO A 75 3.38 -11.10 -7.89
CA PRO A 75 2.43 -11.83 -7.08
C PRO A 75 1.00 -11.41 -7.42
N PHE A 76 0.11 -12.40 -7.40
CA PHE A 76 -1.29 -12.30 -7.72
C PHE A 76 -2.14 -12.70 -6.50
N ILE A 77 -3.04 -11.81 -6.09
CA ILE A 77 -4.04 -12.06 -5.05
C ILE A 77 -5.43 -12.05 -5.69
N GLY A 78 -5.90 -13.22 -6.07
CA GLY A 78 -7.18 -13.41 -6.76
C GLY A 78 -8.40 -13.47 -5.83
N THR A 79 -9.59 -13.44 -6.43
CA THR A 79 -10.86 -13.57 -5.72
C THR A 79 -10.90 -14.80 -4.81
N GLY A 80 -11.38 -14.62 -3.58
CA GLY A 80 -11.49 -15.69 -2.58
C GLY A 80 -10.19 -15.95 -1.80
N THR A 81 -9.06 -15.37 -2.20
CA THR A 81 -7.81 -15.44 -1.45
C THR A 81 -7.78 -14.37 -0.37
N THR A 82 -7.49 -14.78 0.87
CA THR A 82 -7.13 -13.86 1.95
C THR A 82 -5.71 -14.13 2.39
N VAL A 83 -4.87 -13.09 2.44
CA VAL A 83 -3.51 -13.17 2.97
C VAL A 83 -3.36 -12.21 4.14
N SER A 84 -2.56 -12.63 5.12
CA SER A 84 -2.24 -11.81 6.30
C SER A 84 -0.73 -11.77 6.49
N VAL A 85 -0.19 -10.56 6.58
CA VAL A 85 1.24 -10.29 6.72
C VAL A 85 1.44 -9.12 7.69
N ASP A 86 2.61 -9.00 8.31
CA ASP A 86 2.87 -7.87 9.19
C ASP A 86 3.26 -6.62 8.40
N GLN A 87 4.16 -6.79 7.44
CA GLN A 87 4.77 -5.69 6.70
C GLN A 87 4.89 -6.02 5.22
N ILE A 88 4.65 -5.02 4.37
CA ILE A 88 4.88 -5.08 2.94
C ILE A 88 5.89 -4.01 2.52
N VAL A 89 6.86 -4.40 1.71
CA VAL A 89 7.78 -3.50 1.02
C VAL A 89 7.80 -3.81 -0.47
N VAL A 90 7.45 -2.81 -1.29
CA VAL A 90 7.39 -2.92 -2.74
C VAL A 90 8.44 -2.01 -3.36
N GLY A 91 9.23 -2.55 -4.29
CA GLY A 91 10.32 -1.82 -4.96
C GLY A 91 11.71 -2.18 -4.48
N GLY A 92 11.78 -3.07 -3.48
CA GLY A 92 13.00 -3.71 -3.01
C GLY A 92 13.51 -3.26 -1.66
N ASN A 93 14.70 -3.77 -1.36
CA ASN A 93 15.54 -3.45 -0.20
C ASN A 93 16.97 -3.79 -0.66
N GLY A 94 17.55 -2.96 -1.54
CA GLY A 94 18.91 -3.15 -2.07
C GLY A 94 19.07 -2.98 -3.59
N THR A 95 20.10 -3.63 -4.16
CA THR A 95 20.67 -3.38 -5.51
C THR A 95 19.80 -3.72 -6.72
N ALA A 96 18.62 -4.31 -6.53
CA ALA A 96 17.69 -4.64 -7.60
C ALA A 96 16.54 -3.63 -7.63
N LEU A 97 16.51 -2.79 -8.65
CA LEU A 97 15.53 -1.73 -8.85
C LEU A 97 14.19 -2.34 -9.30
N GLY A 98 13.10 -1.99 -8.63
CA GLY A 98 11.77 -2.38 -9.09
C GLY A 98 11.03 -3.32 -8.15
N GLY A 99 9.73 -3.48 -8.37
CA GLY A 99 8.89 -4.44 -7.68
C GLY A 99 7.44 -4.09 -7.88
N THR A 100 6.61 -5.10 -8.14
CA THR A 100 5.18 -4.89 -8.39
C THR A 100 4.36 -5.86 -7.55
N LEU A 101 3.25 -5.38 -6.99
CA LEU A 101 2.22 -6.16 -6.30
C LEU A 101 0.87 -5.90 -6.97
N ASN A 102 0.16 -6.96 -7.36
CA ASN A 102 -1.18 -6.88 -7.96
C ASN A 102 -2.23 -7.51 -7.04
N VAL A 103 -3.33 -6.79 -6.81
CA VAL A 103 -4.52 -7.26 -6.11
C VAL A 103 -5.68 -7.27 -7.09
N ASP A 104 -6.14 -8.47 -7.43
CA ASP A 104 -7.10 -8.74 -8.53
C ASP A 104 -8.34 -9.48 -8.00
N GLY A 105 -8.73 -9.20 -6.75
CA GLY A 105 -10.01 -9.63 -6.19
C GLY A 105 -9.95 -10.17 -4.77
N GLY A 106 -8.78 -10.54 -4.25
CA GLY A 106 -8.64 -11.03 -2.88
C GLY A 106 -8.45 -9.91 -1.86
N THR A 107 -8.14 -10.31 -0.62
CA THR A 107 -7.93 -9.40 0.51
C THR A 107 -6.53 -9.58 1.08
N ILE A 108 -5.79 -8.48 1.20
CA ILE A 108 -4.52 -8.43 1.94
C ILE A 108 -4.77 -7.71 3.28
N ASN A 109 -4.50 -8.38 4.39
CA ASN A 109 -4.49 -7.76 5.71
C ASN A 109 -3.03 -7.52 6.14
N VAL A 110 -2.71 -6.25 6.37
CA VAL A 110 -1.39 -5.79 6.79
C VAL A 110 -1.50 -5.21 8.20
N SER A 111 -0.78 -5.82 9.14
CA SER A 111 -0.91 -5.46 10.57
C SER A 111 -0.11 -4.22 10.96
N GLU A 112 0.91 -3.82 10.20
CA GLU A 112 1.78 -2.70 10.58
C GLU A 112 1.96 -1.70 9.43
N PHE A 113 2.62 -2.08 8.35
CA PHE A 113 2.91 -1.11 7.30
C PHE A 113 2.99 -1.64 5.88
N VAL A 114 2.68 -0.74 4.95
CA VAL A 114 2.99 -0.88 3.52
C VAL A 114 3.87 0.29 3.11
N ASN A 115 5.04 -0.02 2.57
CA ASN A 115 5.94 0.96 1.97
C ASN A 115 6.11 0.65 0.48
N ILE A 116 5.91 1.67 -0.36
CA ILE A 116 6.16 1.61 -1.80
C ILE A 116 7.31 2.59 -2.11
N GLY A 117 8.44 2.09 -2.63
CA GLY A 117 9.66 2.90 -2.79
C GLY A 117 10.33 3.19 -1.45
N ASN A 118 10.85 2.15 -0.80
CA ASN A 118 11.28 2.21 0.60
C ASN A 118 12.64 2.92 0.80
N VAL A 119 13.64 2.67 -0.04
CA VAL A 119 14.95 3.35 -0.04
C VAL A 119 15.20 4.12 -1.34
N GLY A 120 16.22 5.00 -1.36
CA GLY A 120 16.46 5.99 -2.43
C GLY A 120 16.42 5.49 -3.88
N ALA A 121 16.89 4.26 -4.12
CA ALA A 121 16.92 3.66 -5.45
C ALA A 121 15.70 2.76 -5.75
N ASP A 122 14.85 2.48 -4.75
CA ASP A 122 13.71 1.59 -4.93
C ASP A 122 12.66 2.24 -5.86
N VAL A 123 12.06 1.39 -6.70
CA VAL A 123 10.93 1.76 -7.55
C VAL A 123 9.81 0.74 -7.30
N GLY A 124 8.80 1.10 -6.52
CA GLY A 124 7.69 0.21 -6.18
C GLY A 124 6.41 0.57 -6.91
N VAL A 125 5.65 -0.45 -7.32
CA VAL A 125 4.31 -0.28 -7.91
C VAL A 125 3.31 -1.21 -7.22
N VAL A 126 2.22 -0.65 -6.71
CA VAL A 126 1.07 -1.43 -6.22
C VAL A 126 -0.12 -1.14 -7.13
N ASN A 127 -0.76 -2.19 -7.61
CA ASN A 127 -2.01 -2.11 -8.36
C ASN A 127 -3.12 -2.79 -7.56
N ILE A 128 -4.17 -2.04 -7.23
CA ILE A 128 -5.44 -2.60 -6.75
C ILE A 128 -6.40 -2.54 -7.94
N ASN A 129 -6.51 -3.63 -8.68
CA ASN A 129 -7.43 -3.74 -9.81
C ASN A 129 -8.82 -4.17 -9.35
N SER A 130 -8.89 -5.02 -8.33
CA SER A 130 -10.09 -5.32 -7.56
C SER A 130 -9.70 -5.94 -6.20
N GLY A 131 -10.67 -6.20 -5.32
CA GLY A 131 -10.37 -6.71 -3.97
C GLY A 131 -9.98 -5.59 -3.01
N SER A 132 -9.22 -5.91 -1.96
CA SER A 132 -8.88 -4.93 -0.93
C SER A 132 -7.51 -5.11 -0.29
N ILE A 133 -6.92 -3.98 0.13
CA ILE A 133 -5.82 -3.95 1.09
C ILE A 133 -6.32 -3.28 2.36
N ASN A 134 -6.26 -3.98 3.48
CA ASN A 134 -6.53 -3.45 4.81
C ASN A 134 -5.19 -3.23 5.50
N CYS A 135 -4.80 -1.99 5.75
CA CYS A 135 -3.59 -1.67 6.48
C CYS A 135 -3.95 -0.95 7.77
N GLY A 136 -3.73 -1.63 8.89
CA GLY A 136 -4.13 -1.17 10.20
C GLY A 136 -2.95 -0.99 11.14
N ALA A 137 -3.17 -0.28 12.24
CA ALA A 137 -2.21 -0.17 13.32
C ALA A 137 -2.30 -1.38 14.28
N ARG A 138 -1.28 -2.25 14.32
CA ARG A 138 -1.14 -3.33 15.33
C ARG A 138 -1.18 -2.79 16.75
N ILE A 139 -0.50 -1.66 16.97
CA ILE A 139 -0.47 -0.86 18.19
C ILE A 139 -0.85 0.55 17.75
N SER A 140 -1.69 1.25 18.52
CA SER A 140 -2.21 2.57 18.17
C SER A 140 -1.14 3.47 17.54
N ASN A 141 -1.46 4.06 16.38
CA ASN A 141 -0.63 4.99 15.59
C ASN A 141 0.54 4.39 14.77
N GLU A 142 0.73 3.06 14.70
CA GLU A 142 1.80 2.46 13.86
C GLU A 142 1.37 2.09 12.43
N GLY A 143 0.05 1.99 12.18
CA GLY A 143 -0.49 1.73 10.85
C GLY A 143 0.02 2.79 9.89
N ARG A 144 0.84 2.43 8.91
CA ARG A 144 1.33 3.39 7.91
C ARG A 144 1.26 2.81 6.51
N PHE A 145 0.68 3.59 5.61
CA PHE A 145 0.71 3.30 4.18
C PHE A 145 1.43 4.47 3.51
N ILE A 146 2.63 4.21 3.00
CA ILE A 146 3.51 5.25 2.45
C ILE A 146 3.80 4.95 0.98
N VAL A 147 3.49 5.93 0.14
CA VAL A 147 3.81 5.95 -1.29
C VAL A 147 4.97 6.92 -1.51
N GLY A 148 6.15 6.38 -1.82
CA GLY A 148 7.39 7.15 -1.93
C GLY A 148 7.98 7.52 -0.56
N LEU A 149 8.48 6.53 0.19
CA LEU A 149 9.14 6.79 1.48
C LEU A 149 10.49 7.47 1.27
N SER A 150 11.42 6.80 0.60
CA SER A 150 12.72 7.38 0.22
C SER A 150 13.05 7.19 -1.24
N GLY A 151 12.40 6.23 -1.91
CA GLY A 151 12.48 6.02 -3.35
C GLY A 151 11.19 6.44 -4.06
N THR A 152 11.01 5.88 -5.25
CA THR A 152 9.83 6.13 -6.07
C THR A 152 8.75 5.10 -5.79
N GLY A 153 7.57 5.54 -5.39
CA GLY A 153 6.41 4.68 -5.18
C GLY A 153 5.26 5.11 -6.07
N THR A 154 4.58 4.13 -6.66
CA THR A 154 3.34 4.31 -7.40
C THR A 154 2.25 3.41 -6.83
N LEU A 155 1.10 3.99 -6.53
CA LEU A 155 -0.11 3.27 -6.18
C LEU A 155 -1.18 3.56 -7.24
N ASN A 156 -1.70 2.51 -7.86
CA ASN A 156 -2.81 2.60 -8.79
C ASN A 156 -4.03 1.90 -8.17
N ILE A 157 -5.13 2.64 -8.02
CA ILE A 157 -6.44 2.09 -7.68
C ILE A 157 -7.27 2.11 -8.96
N ASN A 158 -7.38 0.95 -9.60
CA ASN A 158 -8.18 0.75 -10.81
C ASN A 158 -9.55 0.11 -10.50
N GLY A 159 -9.80 -0.15 -9.22
CA GLY A 159 -11.01 -0.73 -8.65
C GLY A 159 -10.75 -1.13 -7.19
N GLY A 160 -11.71 -1.79 -6.54
CA GLY A 160 -11.54 -2.29 -5.18
C GLY A 160 -11.38 -1.20 -4.12
N SER A 161 -10.73 -1.52 -3.00
CA SER A 161 -10.51 -0.58 -1.90
C SER A 161 -9.16 -0.67 -1.20
N LEU A 162 -8.65 0.49 -0.78
CA LEU A 162 -7.59 0.62 0.22
C LEU A 162 -8.21 1.12 1.52
N ASN A 163 -8.13 0.32 2.59
CA ASN A 163 -8.72 0.63 3.89
C ASN A 163 -7.63 0.86 4.92
N LEU A 164 -7.48 2.10 5.38
CA LEU A 164 -6.48 2.51 6.36
C LEU A 164 -7.15 2.92 7.67
N THR A 165 -6.60 2.46 8.79
CA THR A 165 -7.06 2.91 10.13
C THR A 165 -6.50 4.28 10.50
N THR A 166 -5.48 4.74 9.79
CA THR A 166 -4.70 5.95 10.07
C THR A 166 -4.52 6.75 8.77
N PHE A 167 -3.35 7.28 8.50
CA PHE A 167 -3.08 8.18 7.38
C PHE A 167 -2.56 7.45 6.15
N LEU A 168 -2.94 7.97 4.97
CA LEU A 168 -2.18 7.77 3.74
C LEU A 168 -1.08 8.86 3.67
N THR A 169 0.16 8.47 3.42
CA THR A 169 1.26 9.42 3.17
C THR A 169 1.81 9.28 1.75
N ILE A 170 2.00 10.41 1.07
CA ILE A 170 2.57 10.47 -0.28
C ILE A 170 3.79 11.41 -0.23
N GLY A 171 4.96 10.88 -0.59
CA GLY A 171 6.24 11.58 -0.49
C GLY A 171 6.64 11.85 0.96
N ASP A 172 6.95 10.81 1.74
CA ASP A 172 7.19 10.96 3.19
C ASP A 172 8.60 11.44 3.54
N GLY A 173 9.61 11.06 2.77
CA GLY A 173 11.00 11.20 3.22
C GLY A 173 11.54 12.62 3.19
N SER A 174 12.78 12.76 3.62
CA SER A 174 13.50 14.02 3.65
C SER A 174 14.46 14.21 2.47
N VAL A 175 14.36 13.36 1.44
CA VAL A 175 15.27 13.29 0.30
C VAL A 175 14.52 13.50 -1.02
N ALA A 176 15.20 14.04 -2.03
CA ALA A 176 14.60 14.33 -3.34
C ALA A 176 14.15 13.09 -4.13
N THR A 177 14.63 11.90 -3.73
CA THR A 177 14.21 10.62 -4.33
C THR A 177 12.89 10.09 -3.77
N SER A 178 12.36 10.69 -2.69
CA SER A 178 11.06 10.37 -2.11
C SER A 178 9.92 10.84 -3.03
N ASN A 179 9.62 10.05 -4.05
CA ASN A 179 8.64 10.42 -5.07
C ASN A 179 7.41 9.52 -4.96
N GLY A 180 6.30 10.07 -4.50
CA GLY A 180 5.02 9.37 -4.40
C GLY A 180 4.05 9.79 -5.49
N LEU A 181 3.47 8.81 -6.19
CA LEU A 181 2.38 9.00 -7.13
C LEU A 181 1.21 8.08 -6.77
N VAL A 182 0.02 8.65 -6.62
CA VAL A 182 -1.23 7.90 -6.47
C VAL A 182 -2.15 8.21 -7.63
N ASN A 183 -2.57 7.18 -8.37
CA ASN A 183 -3.60 7.29 -9.40
C ASN A 183 -4.87 6.62 -8.88
N LEU A 184 -5.91 7.41 -8.67
CA LEU A 184 -7.22 6.98 -8.21
C LEU A 184 -8.16 6.92 -9.41
N ASN A 185 -7.96 5.90 -10.24
CA ASN A 185 -8.64 5.75 -11.52
C ASN A 185 -10.11 5.32 -11.35
N ASP A 186 -10.36 4.48 -10.34
CA ASP A 186 -11.68 3.99 -9.88
C ASP A 186 -11.55 3.57 -8.41
N GLY A 187 -12.58 2.97 -7.80
CA GLY A 187 -12.52 2.39 -6.46
C GLY A 187 -12.42 3.42 -5.33
N PHE A 188 -11.98 2.95 -4.16
CA PHE A 188 -12.02 3.75 -2.93
C PHE A 188 -10.69 3.72 -2.17
N ILE A 189 -10.32 4.87 -1.61
CA ILE A 189 -9.33 4.97 -0.53
C ILE A 189 -10.06 5.48 0.71
N TYR A 190 -9.99 4.71 1.80
CA TYR A 190 -10.46 5.12 3.12
C TYR A 190 -9.24 5.36 4.03
N ALA A 191 -9.14 6.55 4.62
CA ALA A 191 -8.09 6.90 5.57
C ALA A 191 -8.65 7.85 6.64
N SER A 192 -7.96 8.06 7.75
CA SER A 192 -8.33 9.13 8.71
C SER A 192 -7.70 10.48 8.38
N ASP A 193 -6.65 10.49 7.56
CA ASP A 193 -6.00 11.70 7.07
C ASP A 193 -5.19 11.42 5.79
N LEU A 194 -4.90 12.48 5.03
CA LEU A 194 -3.96 12.50 3.92
C LEU A 194 -2.78 13.42 4.25
N LEU A 195 -1.56 12.89 4.14
CA LEU A 195 -0.33 13.64 4.39
C LEU A 195 0.49 13.71 3.09
N MET A 196 0.62 14.91 2.56
CA MET A 196 1.44 15.19 1.37
C MET A 196 2.74 15.86 1.81
N LYS A 197 3.90 15.35 1.35
CA LYS A 197 5.23 15.93 1.64
C LYS A 197 5.49 16.13 3.14
N ARG A 198 5.25 15.09 3.95
CA ARG A 198 5.16 15.22 5.42
C ARG A 198 6.43 15.78 6.08
N GLN A 199 7.63 15.39 5.65
CA GLN A 199 8.87 15.79 6.33
C GLN A 199 9.46 17.11 5.87
N ASN A 200 9.48 17.39 4.56
CA ASN A 200 9.97 18.65 4.01
C ASN A 200 9.47 18.85 2.57
N SER A 201 9.95 19.89 1.88
CA SER A 201 9.52 20.25 0.52
C SER A 201 10.23 19.49 -0.62
N LEU A 202 11.28 18.69 -0.31
CA LEU A 202 12.09 17.99 -1.31
C LEU A 202 11.36 16.83 -2.02
N PRO A 203 10.53 16.01 -1.36
CA PRO A 203 9.73 14.98 -2.00
C PRO A 203 8.86 15.52 -3.13
N THR A 204 8.57 14.65 -4.10
CA THR A 204 7.43 14.83 -4.99
C THR A 204 6.25 14.04 -4.43
N ALA A 205 5.07 14.66 -4.37
CA ALA A 205 3.85 14.00 -3.92
C ALA A 205 2.71 14.42 -4.83
N ASN A 206 2.18 13.47 -5.60
CA ASN A 206 1.09 13.70 -6.55
C ASN A 206 -0.03 12.68 -6.34
N MET A 207 -1.26 13.16 -6.34
CA MET A 207 -2.46 12.35 -6.47
C MET A 207 -3.25 12.82 -7.68
N VAL A 208 -3.61 11.90 -8.57
CA VAL A 208 -4.48 12.14 -9.72
C VAL A 208 -5.78 11.38 -9.51
N ILE A 209 -6.92 12.07 -9.52
CA ILE A 209 -8.24 11.48 -9.31
C ILE A 209 -9.04 11.51 -10.61
N LYS A 210 -9.55 10.35 -11.02
CA LYS A 210 -10.48 10.19 -12.15
C LYS A 210 -11.87 9.80 -11.63
N ASP A 211 -12.21 8.51 -11.67
CA ASP A 211 -13.54 8.03 -11.25
C ASP A 211 -13.54 7.50 -9.80
N GLY A 212 -12.36 7.34 -9.17
CA GLY A 212 -12.28 6.86 -7.79
C GLY A 212 -12.52 7.94 -6.74
N ILE A 213 -12.72 7.49 -5.49
CA ILE A 213 -13.14 8.34 -4.37
C ILE A 213 -12.18 8.21 -3.19
N LEU A 214 -11.66 9.34 -2.71
CA LEU A 214 -10.92 9.43 -1.46
C LEU A 214 -11.89 9.82 -0.34
N VAL A 215 -11.96 9.01 0.71
CA VAL A 215 -12.77 9.24 1.89
C VAL A 215 -11.86 9.38 3.12
N LEU A 216 -11.91 10.56 3.74
CA LEU A 216 -11.21 10.86 4.97
C LEU A 216 -12.17 10.78 6.16
N ASN A 217 -12.11 9.66 6.87
CA ASN A 217 -12.89 9.33 8.06
C ASN A 217 -12.32 10.07 9.29
N ASN A 218 -12.62 11.36 9.36
CA ASN A 218 -12.19 12.26 10.42
C ASN A 218 -13.34 13.18 10.79
N ALA A 219 -13.69 13.24 12.08
CA ALA A 219 -14.79 14.08 12.56
C ALA A 219 -14.57 15.59 12.30
N ASN A 220 -13.34 16.01 11.96
CA ASN A 220 -13.04 17.37 11.56
C ASN A 220 -13.26 17.56 10.05
N ASP A 221 -13.72 18.75 9.68
CA ASP A 221 -13.76 19.18 8.29
C ASP A 221 -12.32 19.37 7.75
N LEU A 222 -11.92 18.51 6.81
CA LEU A 222 -10.61 18.56 6.16
C LEU A 222 -10.66 19.22 4.78
N THR A 223 -11.81 19.77 4.34
CA THR A 223 -11.95 20.39 3.01
C THR A 223 -10.97 21.54 2.83
N GLY A 224 -10.74 22.38 3.84
CA GLY A 224 -9.74 23.46 3.79
C GLY A 224 -8.32 22.94 3.54
N LYS A 225 -7.94 21.83 4.19
CA LYS A 225 -6.65 21.18 3.99
C LYS A 225 -6.53 20.61 2.57
N ILE A 226 -7.56 19.91 2.09
CA ILE A 226 -7.62 19.36 0.74
C ILE A 226 -7.54 20.46 -0.32
N ASN A 227 -8.29 21.55 -0.17
CA ASN A 227 -8.24 22.69 -1.08
C ASN A 227 -6.84 23.33 -1.12
N GLY A 228 -6.12 23.34 0.00
CA GLY A 228 -4.71 23.71 0.05
C GLY A 228 -3.82 22.80 -0.80
N TYR A 229 -4.01 21.48 -0.72
CA TYR A 229 -3.27 20.52 -1.55
C TYR A 229 -3.60 20.64 -3.04
N ILE A 230 -4.87 20.89 -3.38
CA ILE A 230 -5.30 21.16 -4.77
C ILE A 230 -4.63 22.44 -5.29
N SER A 231 -4.65 23.52 -4.51
CA SER A 231 -4.05 24.80 -4.89
C SER A 231 -2.53 24.71 -5.10
N ASN A 232 -1.85 23.84 -4.36
CA ASN A 232 -0.43 23.55 -4.52
C ASN A 232 -0.10 22.62 -5.71
N GLY A 233 -1.11 22.12 -6.43
CA GLY A 233 -0.96 21.16 -7.53
C GLY A 233 -0.59 19.74 -7.08
N TRP A 234 -0.74 19.42 -5.80
CA TRP A 234 -0.41 18.09 -5.27
C TRP A 234 -1.54 17.08 -5.46
N ILE A 235 -2.78 17.57 -5.55
CA ILE A 235 -3.94 16.79 -5.96
C ILE A 235 -4.49 17.43 -7.24
N SER A 236 -4.71 16.63 -8.27
CA SER A 236 -5.27 17.07 -9.55
C SER A 236 -6.35 16.11 -10.02
N ALA A 237 -7.30 16.62 -10.80
CA ALA A 237 -8.20 15.77 -11.55
C ALA A 237 -7.49 15.23 -12.79
N PHE A 238 -7.92 14.07 -13.25
CA PHE A 238 -7.55 13.55 -14.56
C PHE A 238 -8.00 14.54 -15.68
N GLU A 239 -7.36 14.49 -16.84
CA GLU A 239 -7.67 15.39 -17.95
C GLU A 239 -9.16 15.30 -18.35
N GLY A 240 -9.81 16.46 -18.47
CA GLY A 240 -11.24 16.56 -18.78
C GLY A 240 -12.17 16.31 -17.59
N TYR A 241 -11.65 16.35 -16.36
CA TYR A 241 -12.40 16.25 -15.11
C TYR A 241 -12.12 17.45 -14.20
N THR A 242 -13.06 17.73 -13.29
CA THR A 242 -12.95 18.76 -12.24
C THR A 242 -12.97 18.11 -10.86
N LEU A 243 -12.09 18.55 -9.95
CA LEU A 243 -12.06 18.07 -8.56
C LEU A 243 -13.17 18.70 -7.73
N HIS A 244 -13.71 17.90 -6.82
CA HIS A 244 -14.67 18.29 -5.79
C HIS A 244 -14.23 17.74 -4.44
N SER A 245 -14.48 18.51 -3.38
CA SER A 245 -14.37 18.03 -2.01
C SER A 245 -15.54 18.54 -1.17
N ALA A 246 -16.09 17.70 -0.31
CA ALA A 246 -17.16 18.06 0.60
C ALA A 246 -16.98 17.37 1.95
N PHE A 247 -17.37 18.08 3.02
CA PHE A 247 -17.47 17.52 4.36
C PHE A 247 -18.93 17.20 4.67
N ASP A 248 -19.16 15.97 5.13
CA ASP A 248 -20.43 15.54 5.69
C ASP A 248 -20.31 15.49 7.21
N SER A 249 -20.98 16.43 7.88
CA SER A 249 -20.96 16.56 9.34
C SER A 249 -21.79 15.50 10.07
N GLU A 250 -22.72 14.81 9.39
CA GLU A 250 -23.53 13.77 10.02
C GLU A 250 -22.70 12.50 10.26
N ILE A 251 -21.86 12.15 9.28
CA ILE A 251 -20.99 10.97 9.35
C ILE A 251 -19.53 11.31 9.69
N GLY A 252 -19.17 12.60 9.75
CA GLY A 252 -17.82 13.05 10.07
C GLY A 252 -16.80 12.58 9.05
N THR A 253 -17.06 12.85 7.76
CA THR A 253 -16.15 12.46 6.68
C THR A 253 -15.93 13.58 5.68
N THR A 254 -14.69 13.75 5.22
CA THR A 254 -14.38 14.58 4.05
C THR A 254 -14.18 13.68 2.85
N THR A 255 -14.98 13.87 1.80
CA THR A 255 -14.88 13.10 0.56
C THR A 255 -14.28 13.95 -0.55
N VAL A 256 -13.39 13.37 -1.37
CA VAL A 256 -12.76 14.01 -2.53
C VAL A 256 -12.95 13.11 -3.75
N TRP A 257 -13.45 13.68 -4.85
CA TRP A 257 -13.73 12.96 -6.09
C TRP A 257 -13.57 13.90 -7.30
N ALA A 258 -13.61 13.35 -8.51
CA ALA A 258 -13.64 14.16 -9.73
C ALA A 258 -14.90 13.89 -10.55
N ILE A 259 -15.35 14.89 -11.32
CA ILE A 259 -16.51 14.79 -12.21
C ILE A 259 -16.06 15.19 -13.62
N PRO A 260 -16.45 14.44 -14.68
CA PRO A 260 -16.17 14.85 -16.06
C PRO A 260 -16.70 16.26 -16.36
N GLU A 261 -15.94 17.06 -17.10
CA GLU A 261 -16.34 18.41 -17.48
C GLU A 261 -17.69 18.40 -18.25
N PRO A 262 -18.57 19.40 -18.06
CA PRO A 262 -19.90 19.44 -18.68
C PRO A 262 -19.90 19.32 -20.21
N ALA A 263 -18.83 19.79 -20.88
CA ALA A 263 -18.69 19.66 -22.33
C ALA A 263 -18.55 18.19 -22.75
N THR A 264 -17.80 17.39 -21.99
CA THR A 264 -17.63 15.94 -22.18
C THR A 264 -18.96 15.22 -22.05
N MET A 265 -19.75 15.56 -21.02
CA MET A 265 -21.08 14.99 -20.79
C MET A 265 -22.08 15.36 -21.89
N SER A 266 -22.05 16.62 -22.34
CA SER A 266 -22.93 17.12 -23.39
C SER A 266 -22.65 16.46 -24.74
N LEU A 267 -21.36 16.25 -25.08
CA LEU A 267 -20.96 15.58 -26.32
C LEU A 267 -21.39 14.10 -26.32
N LEU A 268 -21.28 13.40 -25.18
CA LEU A 268 -21.76 12.03 -25.04
C LEU A 268 -23.28 11.94 -25.26
N GLY A 269 -24.04 12.86 -24.66
CA GLY A 269 -25.49 12.96 -24.85
C GLY A 269 -25.88 13.21 -26.30
N LEU A 270 -25.20 14.15 -26.98
CA LEU A 270 -25.42 14.43 -28.40
C LEU A 270 -25.04 13.25 -29.31
N GLY A 271 -23.96 12.53 -29.00
CA GLY A 271 -23.54 11.32 -29.71
C GLY A 271 -24.57 10.19 -29.62
N LEU A 272 -25.11 9.93 -28.43
CA LEU A 272 -26.19 8.96 -28.23
C LEU A 272 -27.46 9.33 -29.00
N LEU A 273 -27.84 10.61 -28.99
CA LEU A 273 -28.97 11.12 -29.77
C LEU A 273 -28.74 10.93 -31.29
N GLY A 274 -27.53 11.16 -31.77
CA GLY A 274 -27.14 10.90 -33.16
C GLY A 274 -27.25 9.42 -33.56
N LEU A 275 -26.84 8.50 -32.67
CA LEU A 275 -26.96 7.05 -32.88
C LEU A 275 -28.42 6.57 -32.88
N LEU A 276 -29.27 7.11 -32.00
CA LEU A 276 -30.70 6.83 -31.97
C LEU A 276 -31.42 7.31 -33.24
N LYS A 277 -31.01 8.46 -33.80
CA LYS A 277 -31.57 8.98 -35.05
C LYS A 277 -31.22 8.13 -36.28
N ARG A 278 -30.10 7.41 -36.27
CA ARG A 278 -29.66 6.52 -37.36
C ARG A 278 -30.34 5.15 -37.39
N ARG A 279 -31.06 4.78 -36.33
CA ARG A 279 -31.79 3.49 -36.24
C ARG A 279 -33.26 3.56 -36.70
N LYS A 280 -33.70 4.70 -37.23
CA LYS A 280 -34.96 4.85 -37.96
C LYS A 280 -34.64 5.06 -39.43
#